data_AF-A0A0G1AYB6-F1
#
_entry.id   AF-A0A0G1AYB6-F1
#
_cell.length_a   1.000
_cell.length_b   1.000
_cell.length_c   1.000
_cell.angle_alpha   90.00
_cell.angle_beta   90.00
_cell.angle_gamma   90.00
#
_symmetry.space_group_name_H-M   'P 1'
#
loop_
_entity.id
_entity.type
_entity.pdbx_description
1 polymer ?
#
loop_
_entity_poly.entity_id
_entity_poly.type
_entity_poly.pdbx_seq_one_letter_code
_entity_poly.pdbx_strand_id
1 'polypeptide(L)'
;MPSRKIKVYLAGQANEYENNWKEKFKKIEEFDFHDWEFDSDQTSPDTYFPDDLNGIDKAEFMVANPGLAPSEGTWIEIGYFYGQHVKQPGDFCKNLIIIWKENRNPKWSIDFVNKTGFVVKTVDEAIVKLKGISNCKMK
;
A
#
# COMPACT_ATOMS: atom_id res chain seq x y z
N MET A 1 -19.48 -3.27 21.53
CA MET A 1 -18.31 -2.46 21.13
C MET A 1 -18.18 -2.57 19.62
N PRO A 2 -18.01 -1.48 18.86
CA PRO A 2 -17.73 -1.61 17.43
C PRO A 2 -16.45 -2.44 17.26
N SER A 3 -16.45 -3.38 16.32
CA SER A 3 -15.25 -4.15 15.97
C SER A 3 -14.13 -3.18 15.57
N ARG A 4 -12.90 -3.42 16.06
CA ARG A 4 -11.74 -2.64 15.65
C ARG A 4 -11.60 -2.74 14.12
N LYS A 5 -11.53 -1.60 13.43
CA LYS A 5 -11.22 -1.54 12.00
C LYS A 5 -9.76 -1.88 11.77
N ILE A 6 -9.48 -2.58 10.67
CA ILE A 6 -8.11 -2.93 10.27
C ILE A 6 -7.48 -1.72 9.59
N LYS A 7 -6.31 -1.30 10.06
CA LYS A 7 -5.61 -0.12 9.52
C LYS A 7 -4.85 -0.47 8.24
N VAL A 8 -5.01 0.34 7.20
CA VAL A 8 -4.39 0.12 5.88
C VAL A 8 -3.76 1.40 5.37
N TYR A 9 -2.50 1.36 4.99
CA TYR A 9 -1.82 2.48 4.33
C TYR A 9 -1.97 2.37 2.81
N LEU A 10 -2.36 3.47 2.16
CA LEU A 10 -2.49 3.58 0.70
C LEU A 10 -1.26 4.28 0.11
N ALA A 11 -0.21 3.52 -0.16
CA ALA A 11 1.01 4.02 -0.80
C ALA A 11 0.80 4.17 -2.31
N GLY A 12 1.48 5.12 -2.95
CA GLY A 12 1.44 5.23 -4.40
C GLY A 12 1.03 6.59 -4.93
N GLN A 13 0.84 6.65 -6.24
CA GLN A 13 0.52 7.87 -6.97
C GLN A 13 -0.74 8.57 -6.43
N ALA A 14 -0.72 9.90 -6.51
CA ALA A 14 -1.87 10.73 -6.20
C ALA A 14 -3.07 10.38 -7.09
N ASN A 15 -4.26 10.68 -6.60
CA ASN A 15 -5.52 10.36 -7.28
C ASN A 15 -5.57 10.93 -8.72
N GLU A 16 -4.96 12.08 -8.97
CA GLU A 16 -4.88 12.73 -10.29
C GLU A 16 -4.18 11.88 -11.36
N TYR A 17 -3.20 11.05 -10.98
CA TYR A 17 -2.45 10.21 -11.92
C TYR A 17 -3.05 8.80 -12.07
N GLU A 18 -3.95 8.41 -11.17
CA GLU A 18 -4.45 7.05 -11.04
C GLU A 18 -5.98 6.99 -10.89
N ASN A 19 -6.70 7.87 -11.59
CA ASN A 19 -8.17 7.82 -11.73
C ASN A 19 -8.92 7.70 -10.38
N ASN A 20 -8.50 8.46 -9.37
CA ASN A 20 -9.10 8.43 -8.03
C ASN A 20 -9.12 7.03 -7.39
N TRP A 21 -8.07 6.23 -7.61
CA TRP A 21 -8.04 4.83 -7.15
C TRP A 21 -8.26 4.66 -5.65
N LYS A 22 -7.81 5.61 -4.83
CA LYS A 22 -7.92 5.56 -3.36
C LYS A 22 -9.37 5.66 -2.90
N GLU A 23 -10.21 6.36 -3.66
CA GLU A 23 -11.65 6.51 -3.37
C GLU A 23 -12.43 5.19 -3.46
N LYS A 24 -11.93 4.20 -4.21
CA LYS A 24 -12.52 2.86 -4.21
C LYS A 24 -12.29 2.13 -2.89
N PHE A 25 -11.15 2.36 -2.23
CA PHE A 25 -10.82 1.76 -0.94
C PHE A 25 -11.60 2.39 0.20
N LYS A 26 -11.67 3.73 0.27
CA LYS A 26 -12.34 4.48 1.35
C LYS A 26 -13.82 4.11 1.56
N LYS A 27 -14.46 3.47 0.58
CA LYS A 27 -15.86 2.97 0.65
C LYS A 27 -16.02 1.65 1.41
N ILE A 28 -14.93 1.03 1.84
CA ILE A 28 -14.95 -0.29 2.48
C ILE A 28 -14.91 -0.09 4.01
N GLU A 29 -16.06 -0.23 4.66
CA GLU A 29 -16.26 0.15 6.06
C GLU A 29 -15.43 -0.67 7.07
N GLU A 30 -15.03 -1.89 6.71
CA GLU A 30 -14.27 -2.81 7.55
C GLU A 30 -12.82 -2.35 7.82
N PHE A 31 -12.33 -1.41 7.03
CA PHE A 31 -10.96 -0.90 7.09
C PHE A 31 -10.92 0.58 7.46
N ASP A 32 -9.80 0.98 8.04
CA ASP A 32 -9.44 2.36 8.35
C ASP A 32 -8.23 2.71 7.47
N PHE A 33 -8.46 3.51 6.43
CA PHE A 33 -7.45 3.81 5.43
C PHE A 33 -6.73 5.11 5.77
N HIS A 34 -5.41 5.06 5.74
CA HIS A 34 -4.56 6.24 5.76
C HIS A 34 -4.10 6.54 4.32
N ASP A 35 -4.38 7.75 3.86
CA ASP A 35 -4.10 8.28 2.54
C ASP A 35 -3.21 9.52 2.67
N TRP A 36 -1.91 9.36 2.38
CA TRP A 36 -0.89 10.41 2.51
C TRP A 36 -1.26 11.74 1.83
N GLU A 37 -2.08 11.70 0.78
CA GLU A 37 -2.49 12.88 0.00
C GLU A 37 -3.43 13.79 0.80
N PHE A 38 -4.13 13.24 1.80
CA PHE A 38 -5.10 13.98 2.62
C PHE A 38 -4.78 13.94 4.12
N ASP A 39 -4.10 12.89 4.57
CA ASP A 39 -3.85 12.63 5.99
C ASP A 39 -2.45 13.10 6.45
N SER A 40 -1.58 13.47 5.53
CA SER A 40 -0.23 13.99 5.82
C SER A 40 -0.11 15.47 5.44
N ASP A 41 0.70 16.23 6.18
CA ASP A 41 0.96 17.63 5.87
C ASP A 41 1.95 17.78 4.71
N GLN A 42 1.40 18.02 3.51
CA GLN A 42 2.15 18.16 2.26
C GLN A 42 2.91 19.50 2.11
N THR A 43 2.99 20.35 3.14
CA THR A 43 3.65 21.66 3.04
C THR A 43 5.17 21.56 2.83
N SER A 44 5.84 20.56 3.39
CA SER A 44 7.30 20.41 3.30
C SER A 44 7.78 18.97 3.53
N PRO A 45 8.97 18.59 3.07
CA PRO A 45 9.55 17.27 3.39
C PRO A 45 9.70 17.01 4.89
N ASP A 46 9.90 18.05 5.71
CA ASP A 46 10.02 17.90 7.16
C ASP A 46 8.68 17.60 7.85
N THR A 47 7.56 17.72 7.12
CA THR A 47 6.21 17.43 7.59
C THR A 47 5.67 16.13 6.99
N TYR A 48 5.60 16.01 5.66
CA TYR A 48 4.99 14.81 5.05
C TYR A 48 5.82 13.55 5.29
N PHE A 49 7.16 13.64 5.29
CA PHE A 49 7.99 12.45 5.45
C PHE A 49 7.78 11.76 6.81
N PRO A 50 7.87 12.45 7.97
CA PRO A 50 7.55 11.81 9.24
C PRO A 50 6.06 11.43 9.37
N ASP A 51 5.13 12.18 8.81
CA ASP A 51 3.70 11.84 8.85
C ASP A 51 3.40 10.54 8.10
N ASP A 52 3.94 10.39 6.89
CA ASP A 52 3.81 9.19 6.06
C ASP A 52 4.39 7.96 6.78
N LEU A 53 5.61 8.08 7.34
CA LEU A 53 6.22 7.00 8.11
C LEU A 53 5.40 6.64 9.37
N ASN A 54 4.83 7.63 10.07
CA ASN A 54 3.94 7.40 11.19
C ASN A 54 2.62 6.73 10.77
N GLY A 55 2.13 7.04 9.57
CA GLY A 55 0.99 6.36 8.95
C GLY A 55 1.30 4.89 8.68
N ILE A 56 2.48 4.62 8.11
CA ILE A 56 2.98 3.27 7.82
C ILE A 56 3.17 2.46 9.10
N ASP A 57 3.81 3.02 10.13
CA ASP A 57 4.04 2.37 11.43
C ASP A 57 2.75 1.88 12.11
N LYS A 58 1.65 2.61 11.89
CA LYS A 58 0.34 2.30 12.47
C LYS A 58 -0.47 1.33 11.62
N ALA A 59 -0.05 1.06 10.39
CA ALA A 59 -0.79 0.24 9.44
C ALA A 59 -0.59 -1.26 9.71
N GLU A 60 -1.68 -2.03 9.58
CA GLU A 60 -1.60 -3.49 9.62
C GLU A 60 -1.37 -4.06 8.22
N PHE A 61 -1.79 -3.34 7.18
CA PHE A 61 -1.62 -3.69 5.78
C PHE A 61 -1.18 -2.48 4.96
N MET A 62 -0.51 -2.74 3.84
CA MET A 62 -0.21 -1.73 2.83
C MET A 62 -0.77 -2.18 1.48
N VAL A 63 -1.46 -1.25 0.80
CA VAL A 63 -1.75 -1.36 -0.62
C VAL A 63 -0.94 -0.29 -1.34
N ALA A 64 -0.04 -0.70 -2.22
CA ALA A 64 0.80 0.19 -2.97
C ALA A 64 0.41 0.24 -4.46
N ASN A 65 0.20 1.44 -5.00
CA ASN A 65 -0.01 1.67 -6.43
C ASN A 65 1.06 2.62 -6.99
N PRO A 66 2.26 2.12 -7.35
CA PRO A 66 3.30 2.96 -7.94
C PRO A 66 2.94 3.45 -9.36
N GLY A 67 1.84 3.00 -9.97
CA GLY A 67 1.41 3.51 -11.27
C GLY A 67 2.45 3.32 -12.39
N LEU A 68 2.54 4.31 -13.30
CA LEU A 68 3.54 4.33 -14.40
C LEU A 68 4.59 5.43 -14.27
N ALA A 69 4.28 6.51 -13.56
CA ALA A 69 5.22 7.59 -13.29
C ALA A 69 6.32 7.11 -12.31
N PRO A 70 7.45 7.84 -12.22
CA PRO A 70 8.39 7.68 -11.11
C PRO A 70 7.68 7.69 -9.75
N SER A 71 8.13 6.87 -8.82
CA SER A 71 7.45 6.62 -7.54
C SER A 71 8.46 6.30 -6.44
N GLU A 72 9.56 7.04 -6.43
CA GLU A 72 10.69 6.85 -5.52
C GLU A 72 10.21 6.86 -4.07
N GLY A 73 9.35 7.81 -3.71
CA GLY A 73 8.68 7.85 -2.40
C GLY A 73 7.95 6.54 -2.10
N THR A 74 7.09 6.08 -3.01
CA THR A 74 6.36 4.81 -2.86
C THR A 74 7.27 3.61 -2.66
N TRP A 75 8.41 3.54 -3.35
CA TRP A 75 9.34 2.43 -3.15
C TRP A 75 10.07 2.49 -1.79
N ILE A 76 10.34 3.70 -1.28
CA ILE A 76 10.84 3.90 0.10
C ILE A 76 9.79 3.43 1.11
N GLU A 77 8.52 3.83 0.95
CA GLU A 77 7.40 3.41 1.79
C GLU A 77 7.24 1.89 1.79
N ILE A 78 7.24 1.26 0.60
CA ILE A 78 7.16 -0.20 0.45
C ILE A 78 8.32 -0.87 1.17
N GLY A 79 9.56 -0.38 0.99
CA GLY A 79 10.74 -0.94 1.62
C GLY A 79 10.69 -0.85 3.14
N TYR A 80 10.26 0.30 3.66
CA TYR A 80 10.10 0.55 5.09
C TYR A 80 9.03 -0.37 5.71
N PHE A 81 7.83 -0.42 5.14
CA PHE A 81 6.76 -1.33 5.58
C PHE A 81 7.19 -2.80 5.48
N TYR A 82 7.79 -3.21 4.37
CA TYR A 82 8.28 -4.57 4.19
C TYR A 82 9.25 -4.95 5.32
N GLY A 83 10.23 -4.10 5.62
CA GLY A 83 11.23 -4.33 6.66
C GLY A 83 10.65 -4.51 8.08
N GLN A 84 9.50 -3.88 8.37
CA GLN A 84 8.81 -4.02 9.65
C GLN A 84 7.92 -5.27 9.74
N HIS A 85 7.48 -5.79 8.59
CA HIS A 85 6.50 -6.87 8.51
C HIS A 85 7.08 -8.23 8.10
N VAL A 86 8.39 -8.29 7.84
CA VAL A 86 9.13 -9.55 7.63
C VAL A 86 10.12 -9.85 8.75
N LYS A 87 10.46 -11.14 8.93
CA LYS A 87 11.45 -11.54 9.95
C LYS A 87 12.86 -11.59 9.39
N GLN A 88 13.00 -12.02 8.13
CA GLN A 88 14.29 -12.15 7.44
C GLN A 88 14.23 -11.50 6.06
N PRO A 89 15.35 -10.98 5.55
CA PRO A 89 15.43 -10.52 4.17
C PRO A 89 14.98 -11.61 3.19
N GLY A 90 14.07 -11.28 2.28
CA GLY A 90 13.56 -12.20 1.26
C GLY A 90 12.30 -12.99 1.66
N ASP A 91 11.85 -12.86 2.91
CA ASP A 91 10.55 -13.39 3.34
C ASP A 91 9.39 -12.74 2.54
N PHE A 92 8.32 -13.48 2.34
CA PHE A 92 7.12 -12.95 1.71
C PHE A 92 6.28 -12.14 2.71
N CYS A 93 6.04 -10.85 2.44
CA CYS A 93 5.19 -10.01 3.28
C CYS A 93 3.70 -10.25 2.97
N LYS A 94 3.04 -11.06 3.81
CA LYS A 94 1.60 -11.37 3.66
C LYS A 94 0.66 -10.17 3.89
N ASN A 95 1.19 -9.05 4.39
CA ASN A 95 0.44 -7.83 4.67
C ASN A 95 0.64 -6.74 3.58
N LEU A 96 1.41 -7.04 2.53
CA LEU A 96 1.72 -6.11 1.44
C LEU A 96 1.02 -6.55 0.15
N ILE A 97 0.30 -5.62 -0.48
CA ILE A 97 -0.32 -5.77 -1.79
C ILE A 97 0.23 -4.68 -2.71
N ILE A 98 0.72 -5.05 -3.89
CA ILE A 98 1.28 -4.13 -4.88
C ILE A 98 0.47 -4.24 -6.17
N ILE A 99 -0.09 -3.12 -6.62
CA ILE A 99 -0.75 -2.99 -7.91
C ILE A 99 0.32 -2.70 -8.95
N TRP A 100 0.63 -3.69 -9.79
CA TRP A 100 1.63 -3.58 -10.84
C TRP A 100 0.98 -3.55 -12.22
N LYS A 101 1.07 -2.41 -12.89
CA LYS A 101 0.60 -2.26 -14.27
C LYS A 101 1.52 -3.02 -15.24
N GLU A 102 0.94 -3.86 -16.09
CA GLU A 102 1.70 -4.70 -17.02
C GLU A 102 2.63 -3.91 -17.95
N ASN A 103 2.31 -2.65 -18.25
CA ASN A 103 3.10 -1.78 -19.10
C ASN A 103 4.22 -1.01 -18.36
N ARG A 104 4.43 -1.22 -17.05
CA ARG A 104 5.56 -0.63 -16.31
C ARG A 104 6.91 -1.17 -16.83
N ASN A 105 7.93 -0.31 -16.82
CA ASN A 105 9.31 -0.63 -17.21
C ASN A 105 10.30 -0.17 -16.12
N PRO A 106 11.49 -0.80 -16.01
CA PRO A 106 11.95 -1.96 -16.79
C PRO A 106 11.22 -3.24 -16.40
N LYS A 107 11.12 -4.23 -17.30
CA LYS A 107 10.39 -5.49 -17.04
C LYS A 107 11.04 -6.36 -15.97
N TRP A 108 12.36 -6.39 -15.92
CA TRP A 108 13.09 -7.28 -15.00
C TRP A 108 12.80 -7.00 -13.53
N SER A 109 12.45 -5.76 -13.17
CA SER A 109 12.22 -5.39 -11.76
C SER A 109 10.96 -6.06 -11.18
N ILE A 110 10.03 -6.54 -12.02
CA ILE A 110 8.85 -7.26 -11.55
C ILE A 110 9.22 -8.57 -10.85
N ASP A 111 10.31 -9.24 -11.26
CA ASP A 111 10.75 -10.48 -10.64
C ASP A 111 11.17 -10.28 -9.19
N PHE A 112 11.77 -9.11 -8.91
CA PHE A 112 12.09 -8.68 -7.55
C PHE A 112 10.83 -8.35 -6.76
N VAL A 113 9.90 -7.59 -7.35
CA VAL A 113 8.64 -7.18 -6.72
C VAL A 113 7.74 -8.38 -6.39
N ASN A 114 7.72 -9.40 -7.24
CA ASN A 114 6.96 -10.64 -7.01
C ASN A 114 7.42 -11.41 -5.76
N LYS A 115 8.61 -11.12 -5.22
CA LYS A 115 9.11 -11.75 -3.98
C LYS A 115 8.68 -11.01 -2.71
N THR A 116 8.26 -9.75 -2.82
CA THR A 116 8.06 -8.89 -1.63
C THR A 116 6.67 -9.05 -1.01
N GLY A 117 5.63 -9.26 -1.82
CA GLY A 117 4.25 -9.35 -1.38
C GLY A 117 3.30 -9.77 -2.49
N PHE A 118 2.00 -9.60 -2.29
CA PHE A 118 1.01 -9.95 -3.30
C PHE A 118 1.00 -8.94 -4.44
N VAL A 119 1.40 -9.36 -5.64
CA VAL A 119 1.35 -8.53 -6.84
C VAL A 119 0.05 -8.81 -7.59
N VAL A 120 -0.72 -7.76 -7.86
CA VAL A 120 -1.99 -7.79 -8.59
C VAL A 120 -1.97 -6.78 -9.73
N LYS A 121 -2.86 -6.92 -10.72
CA LYS A 121 -2.85 -6.09 -11.93
C LYS A 121 -3.73 -4.86 -11.83
N THR A 122 -4.74 -4.90 -10.96
CA THR A 122 -5.78 -3.87 -10.89
C THR A 122 -6.15 -3.50 -9.46
N VAL A 123 -6.75 -2.32 -9.31
CA VAL A 123 -7.33 -1.84 -8.05
C VAL A 123 -8.41 -2.79 -7.54
N ASP A 124 -9.25 -3.32 -8.42
CA ASP A 124 -10.34 -4.21 -8.03
C ASP A 124 -9.80 -5.56 -7.53
N GLU A 125 -8.74 -6.09 -8.15
CA GLU A 125 -8.03 -7.27 -7.65
C GLU A 125 -7.39 -7.00 -6.27
N ALA A 126 -6.81 -5.82 -6.06
CA ALA A 126 -6.25 -5.44 -4.75
C ALA A 126 -7.32 -5.40 -3.66
N ILE A 127 -8.51 -4.87 -3.95
CA ILE A 127 -9.65 -4.85 -3.02
C ILE A 127 -10.08 -6.28 -2.66
N VAL A 128 -10.25 -7.15 -3.66
CA VAL A 128 -10.59 -8.56 -3.44
C VAL A 128 -9.54 -9.25 -2.58
N LYS A 129 -8.25 -8.99 -2.88
CA LYS A 129 -7.14 -9.57 -2.14
C LYS A 129 -7.10 -9.11 -0.69
N LEU A 130 -7.26 -7.80 -0.45
CA LEU A 130 -7.29 -7.21 0.89
C LEU A 130 -8.40 -7.82 1.75
N LYS A 131 -9.63 -7.88 1.21
CA LYS A 131 -10.77 -8.53 1.87
C LYS A 131 -10.55 -10.01 2.13
N GLY A 132 -9.92 -10.72 1.21
CA GLY A 132 -9.59 -12.14 1.37
C GLY A 132 -8.61 -12.39 2.52
N ILE A 133 -7.57 -11.57 2.64
CA ILE A 133 -6.55 -11.72 3.68
C ILE A 133 -7.10 -11.33 5.06
N SER A 134 -7.90 -10.27 5.15
CA SER A 134 -8.50 -9.85 6.42
C SER A 134 -9.44 -10.91 7.00
N ASN A 135 -10.28 -11.52 6.15
CA ASN A 135 -11.20 -12.58 6.56
C ASN A 135 -10.49 -13.85 7.07
N CYS A 136 -9.26 -14.12 6.62
CA CYS A 136 -8.43 -15.19 7.17
C CYS A 136 -7.80 -14.86 8.53
N LYS A 137 -7.61 -13.57 8.86
CA LYS A 137 -7.09 -13.14 10.18
C LYS A 137 -8.17 -13.01 11.25
N MET A 138 -9.44 -12.86 10.86
CA MET A 138 -10.58 -12.76 11.78
C MET A 138 -11.16 -14.13 12.22
N LYS A 139 -10.63 -15.23 11.69
CA LYS A 139 -10.94 -16.60 12.12
C LYS A 139 -9.81 -17.13 13.00
#